data_AF-A0A382KVJ3-F1
#
_entry.id   AF-A0A382KVJ3-F1
#
_cell.length_a   1.000
_cell.length_b   1.000
_cell.length_c   1.000
_cell.angle_alpha   90.00
_cell.angle_beta   90.00
_cell.angle_gamma   90.00
#
_symmetry.space_group_name_H-M   'P 1'
#
loop_
_entity.id
_entity.type
_entity.pdbx_description
1 polymer ?
#
loop_
_entity_poly.entity_id
_entity_poly.type
_entity_poly.pdbx_seq_one_letter_code
_entity_poly.pdbx_strand_id
1 'polypeptide(L)' 'MRRYNIDNAYEKLKKLSRGQKINKEILHNFIEQLDIPDDAKSRLKELNPSNYLGNAEIQAKSIKK' A
#
# COMPACT_ATOMS: atom_id res chain seq x y z
N MET A 1 -0.24 7.49 3.92
CA MET A 1 0.30 7.92 5.23
C MET A 1 1.33 9.03 5.09
N ARG A 2 2.57 8.78 4.62
CA ARG A 2 3.60 9.85 4.52
C ARG A 2 3.18 11.06 3.68
N ARG A 3 2.57 10.84 2.52
CA ARG A 3 2.02 11.91 1.65
C ARG A 3 1.03 12.84 2.38
N TYR A 4 0.32 12.32 3.37
CA TYR A 4 -0.70 13.04 4.14
C TYR A 4 -0.20 13.36 5.56
N ASN A 5 1.12 13.44 5.77
CA ASN A 5 1.74 13.79 7.05
C ASN A 5 1.28 12.96 8.26
N ILE A 6 0.90 11.70 8.04
CA ILE A 6 0.62 10.80 9.16
C ILE A 6 1.93 10.44 9.86
N ASP A 7 2.03 10.82 11.13
CA ASP A 7 3.18 10.53 11.98
C ASP A 7 3.45 9.02 12.10
N ASN A 8 4.73 8.68 12.17
CA ASN A 8 5.21 7.32 12.40
C ASN A 8 4.62 6.30 11.41
N ALA A 9 4.33 6.71 10.17
CA ALA A 9 3.70 5.88 9.14
C ALA A 9 4.34 4.49 8.97
N TYR A 10 5.67 4.43 9.00
CA TYR A 10 6.41 3.19 8.87
C TYR A 10 6.24 2.29 10.10
N GLU A 11 6.37 2.84 11.31
CA GLU A 11 6.23 2.07 12.55
C GLU A 11 4.79 1.57 12.76
N LYS A 12 3.77 2.35 12.37
CA LYS A 12 2.36 1.91 12.38
C LYS A 12 2.17 0.65 11.51
N LEU A 13 2.68 0.66 10.28
CA LEU A 13 2.57 -0.49 9.38
C LEU A 13 3.42 -1.68 9.84
N LYS A 14 4.62 -1.43 10.37
CA LYS A 14 5.51 -2.45 10.91
C LYS A 14 4.92 -3.14 12.13
N LYS A 15 4.24 -2.41 13.01
CA LYS A 15 3.53 -3.00 14.17
C LYS A 15 2.41 -3.95 13.71
N LEU A 16 1.74 -3.63 12.60
CA LEU A 16 0.71 -4.48 12.01
C LEU A 16 1.31 -5.75 11.40
N SER A 17 2.39 -5.64 10.62
CA SER A 17 2.89 -6.74 9.77
C SER A 17 3.99 -7.60 10.37
N ARG A 18 4.79 -7.07 11.30
CA ARG A 18 6.01 -7.74 11.77
C ARG A 18 5.67 -9.00 12.56
N GLY A 19 6.12 -10.15 12.05
CA GLY A 19 5.90 -11.45 12.70
C GLY A 19 4.47 -11.97 12.60
N GLN A 20 3.60 -11.34 11.80
CA GLN A 20 2.20 -11.74 11.64
C GLN A 20 1.90 -12.11 10.19
N LYS A 21 0.98 -13.06 9.99
CA LYS A 21 0.41 -13.31 8.66
C LYS A 21 -0.58 -12.20 8.35
N ILE A 22 -0.41 -11.56 7.20
CA ILE A 22 -1.28 -10.49 6.72
C ILE A 22 -2.12 -11.00 5.56
N ASN A 23 -3.38 -10.61 5.55
CA ASN A 23 -4.33 -10.87 4.48
C ASN A 23 -5.03 -9.58 4.05
N LYS A 24 -5.94 -9.70 3.08
CA LYS A 24 -6.67 -8.57 2.51
C LYS A 24 -7.54 -7.88 3.56
N GLU A 25 -8.26 -8.64 4.37
CA GLU A 25 -9.18 -8.10 5.38
C GLU A 25 -8.43 -7.24 6.42
N ILE A 26 -7.29 -7.73 6.93
CA ILE A 26 -6.46 -7.01 7.90
C ILE A 26 -5.97 -5.67 7.31
N LEU A 27 -5.49 -5.68 6.06
CA LEU A 27 -5.05 -4.45 5.39
C LEU A 27 -6.19 -3.47 5.14
N HIS A 28 -7.36 -3.96 4.69
CA HIS A 28 -8.52 -3.11 4.45
C HIS A 28 -8.98 -2.44 5.74
N ASN A 29 -9.07 -3.18 6.84
CA ASN A 29 -9.43 -2.64 8.16
C ASN A 29 -8.42 -1.59 8.63
N PHE A 30 -7.13 -1.83 8.42
CA PHE A 30 -6.09 -0.84 8.73
C PHE A 30 -6.23 0.44 7.90
N ILE A 31 -6.54 0.32 6.60
CA ILE A 31 -6.73 1.47 5.70
C ILE A 31 -7.94 2.32 6.12
N GLU A 32 -9.04 1.70 6.57
CA GLU A 32 -10.23 2.44 7.02
C GLU A 32 -9.95 3.38 8.18
N GLN A 33 -9.08 2.95 9.10
CA GLN A 33 -8.69 3.70 10.29
C GLN A 33 -7.73 4.86 10.01
N LEU A 34 -7.22 4.99 8.78
CA LEU A 34 -6.33 6.09 8.43
C LEU A 34 -7.11 7.39 8.28
N ASP A 35 -6.58 8.46 8.86
CA ASP A 35 -7.07 9.82 8.66
C ASP A 35 -6.50 10.38 7.34
N ILE A 36 -7.04 9.92 6.22
CA ILE A 36 -6.68 10.33 4.85
C ILE A 36 -7.95 10.45 4.01
N PRO A 37 -7.92 11.19 2.90
CA PRO A 37 -9.05 11.30 1.97
C PRO A 37 -9.60 9.95 1.48
N ASP A 38 -10.91 9.87 1.23
CA ASP A 38 -11.59 8.63 0.84
C ASP A 38 -11.18 8.11 -0.54
N ASP A 39 -10.80 8.99 -1.47
CA ASP A 39 -10.22 8.60 -2.76
C ASP A 39 -8.90 7.86 -2.56
N ALA A 40 -8.09 8.31 -1.60
CA ALA A 40 -6.84 7.67 -1.25
C ALA A 40 -7.06 6.32 -0.58
N LYS A 41 -8.07 6.19 0.30
CA LYS A 41 -8.45 4.91 0.89
C LYS A 41 -8.89 3.93 -0.19
N SER A 42 -9.76 4.37 -1.10
CA SER A 42 -10.29 3.57 -2.20
C SER A 42 -9.16 3.05 -3.09
N ARG A 43 -8.26 3.93 -3.53
CA ARG A 43 -7.08 3.56 -4.32
C ARG A 43 -6.19 2.54 -3.60
N LEU A 44 -5.99 2.67 -2.28
CA LEU A 44 -5.19 1.71 -1.52
C LEU A 44 -5.87 0.34 -1.42
N LYS A 45 -7.20 0.27 -1.35
CA LYS A 45 -7.97 -0.99 -1.29
C LYS A 45 -8.04 -1.71 -2.65
N GLU A 46 -7.83 -1.01 -3.75
CA GLU A 46 -7.72 -1.60 -5.10
C GLU A 46 -6.36 -2.24 -5.36
N LEU A 47 -5.34 -1.89 -4.56
CA LEU A 47 -4.03 -2.51 -4.67
C LEU A 47 -4.06 -3.97 -4.20
N ASN A 48 -3.29 -4.79 -4.89
CA ASN A 48 -3.03 -6.17 -4.55
C ASN A 48 -1.59 -6.53 -4.96
N PRO A 49 -1.04 -7.66 -4.47
CA PRO A 49 0.34 -8.03 -4.78
C PRO A 49 0.65 -8.16 -6.27
N SER A 50 -0.32 -8.55 -7.11
CA SER A 50 -0.11 -8.73 -8.55
C SER A 50 -0.19 -7.44 -9.37
N ASN A 51 -0.85 -6.39 -8.86
CA ASN A 51 -0.93 -5.08 -9.55
C ASN A 51 -0.02 -4.01 -8.94
N TYR A 52 0.59 -4.25 -7.78
CA TYR A 52 1.54 -3.33 -7.16
C TYR A 52 2.97 -3.50 -7.73
N LEU A 53 3.10 -3.37 -9.06
CA LEU A 53 4.34 -3.62 -9.81
C LEU A 53 5.15 -2.35 -10.12
N GLY A 54 4.65 -1.17 -9.75
CA GLY A 54 5.29 0.11 -10.09
C GLY A 54 5.37 0.32 -11.60
N ASN A 55 6.54 0.72 -12.10
CA ASN A 55 6.79 0.95 -13.53
C ASN A 55 7.45 -0.26 -14.23
N ALA A 56 7.36 -1.46 -13.66
CA ALA A 56 8.03 -2.66 -14.18
C ALA A 56 7.70 -2.96 -15.66
N GLU A 57 6.42 -2.85 -16.04
CA GLU A 57 5.99 -3.09 -17.43
C GLU A 57 6.64 -2.10 -18.41
N ILE A 58 6.74 -0.83 -18.03
CA ILE A 58 7.36 0.22 -18.85
C ILE A 58 8.86 -0.08 -19.02
N GLN A 59 9.54 -0.44 -17.93
CA GLN A 59 10.96 -0.79 -17.97
C GLN A 59 11.20 -2.02 -18.86
N ALA A 60 10.39 -3.07 -18.72
CA ALA A 60 10.50 -4.27 -19.52
C ALA A 60 10.36 -4.00 -21.03
N LYS A 61 9.39 -3.15 -21.43
CA LYS A 61 9.20 -2.74 -22.84
C LYS A 61 10.33 -1.86 -23.39
N SER A 62 11.03 -1.13 -22.50
CA SER A 62 12.09 -0.19 -22.88
C SER A 62 13.44 -0.85 -23.16
N ILE A 63 13.61 -2.13 -22.80
CA ILE A 63 14.82 -2.90 -23.08
C ILE A 63 14.88 -3.15 -24.59
N LYS A 64 15.84 -2.51 -25.26
CA LYS A 64 16.18 -2.84 -26.66
C LYS A 64 16.97 -4.15 -26.68
N LYS A 65 16.61 -5.04 -27.59
CA LYS A 65 17.39 -6.25 -27.90
C LYS A 65 18.66 -5.90 -28.65
#